data_AF-A0A1H9HPI9-F1
#
_entry.id   AF-A0A1H9HPI9-F1
#
_cell.length_a   1.000
_cell.length_b   1.000
_cell.length_c   1.000
_cell.angle_alpha   90.00
_cell.angle_beta   90.00
_cell.angle_gamma   90.00
#
_symmetry.space_group_name_H-M   'P 1'
#
loop_
_entity.id
_entity.type
_entity.pdbx_description
1 polymer ?
#
loop_
_entity_poly.entity_id
_entity_poly.type
_entity_poly.pdbx_seq_one_letter_code
_entity_poly.pdbx_strand_id
1 'polypeptide(L)'
;MARKVKKKQRKNNDKDEMELVDVYYIPKVIAPHFKLLRKHCIEEVISILENEFFEVKVTTLKEENGEVVVAYHEDQSIAMVVELDPMMISKLEKEISAERLEKFLLGE
;
A
#
# COMPACT_ATOMS: atom_id res chain seq x y z
N MET A 1 17.91 45.65 35.88
CA MET A 1 18.17 45.17 34.50
C MET A 1 17.85 43.68 34.43
N ALA A 2 16.68 43.30 33.91
CA ALA A 2 16.20 41.91 33.92
C ALA A 2 16.78 41.11 32.73
N ARG A 3 17.48 40.01 33.04
CA ARG A 3 18.06 39.08 32.05
C ARG A 3 16.95 38.34 31.32
N LYS A 4 16.79 38.58 30.03
CA LYS A 4 15.91 37.79 29.16
C LYS A 4 16.52 36.42 28.91
N VAL A 5 15.98 35.40 29.58
CA VAL A 5 16.35 33.99 29.36
C VAL A 5 15.80 33.59 27.98
N LYS A 6 16.68 33.41 26.99
CA LYS A 6 16.30 32.93 25.66
C LYS A 6 15.74 31.51 25.80
N LYS A 7 14.41 31.38 25.70
CA LYS A 7 13.73 30.08 25.59
C LYS A 7 14.30 29.34 24.38
N LYS A 8 15.03 28.25 24.66
CA LYS A 8 15.58 27.34 23.67
C LYS A 8 14.40 26.71 22.93
N GLN A 9 14.15 27.18 21.71
CA GLN A 9 13.12 26.66 20.82
C GLN A 9 13.45 25.18 20.57
N ARG A 10 12.63 24.27 21.13
CA ARG A 10 12.71 22.85 20.78
C ARG A 10 12.30 22.77 19.32
N LYS A 11 13.26 22.50 18.41
CA LYS A 11 12.94 22.07 17.05
C LYS A 11 12.19 20.74 17.22
N ASN A 12 10.87 20.76 17.04
CA ASN A 12 10.13 19.53 16.81
C ASN A 12 10.75 18.89 15.57
N ASN A 13 11.24 17.68 15.73
CA ASN A 13 11.86 16.92 14.69
C ASN A 13 10.71 16.35 13.85
N ASP A 14 10.44 16.96 12.69
CA ASP A 14 9.43 16.56 11.69
C ASP A 14 9.53 15.07 11.26
N LYS A 15 10.63 14.41 11.64
CA LYS A 15 10.95 13.01 11.33
C LYS A 15 10.17 11.97 12.15
N ASP A 16 9.47 12.37 13.20
CA ASP A 16 8.72 11.44 14.08
C ASP A 16 7.20 11.45 13.81
N GLU A 17 6.70 12.32 12.93
CA GLU A 17 5.27 12.34 12.63
C GLU A 17 4.90 11.19 11.69
N MET A 18 4.26 10.17 12.25
CA MET A 18 3.68 9.05 11.51
C MET A 18 2.21 9.32 11.19
N GLU A 19 1.75 8.79 10.06
CA GLU A 19 0.36 8.76 9.65
C GLU A 19 -0.07 7.31 9.42
N LEU A 20 -1.26 6.96 9.89
CA LEU A 20 -1.84 5.65 9.64
C LEU A 20 -2.40 5.63 8.21
N VAL A 21 -1.84 4.78 7.36
CA VAL A 21 -2.34 4.49 6.02
C VAL A 21 -2.79 3.04 6.02
N ASP A 22 -4.10 2.82 5.88
CA ASP A 22 -4.71 1.51 6.10
C ASP A 22 -4.42 1.02 7.54
N VAL A 23 -3.67 -0.06 7.73
CA VAL A 23 -3.22 -0.53 9.05
C VAL A 23 -1.74 -0.21 9.35
N TYR A 24 -1.05 0.50 8.44
CA TYR A 24 0.39 0.72 8.52
C TYR A 24 0.75 2.15 8.93
N TYR A 25 1.65 2.29 9.90
CA TYR A 25 2.22 3.59 10.27
C TYR A 25 3.33 3.99 9.30
N ILE A 26 3.03 4.99 8.46
CA ILE A 26 3.92 5.50 7.44
C ILE A 26 4.39 6.91 7.84
N PRO A 27 5.68 7.26 7.72
CA PRO A 27 6.14 8.62 7.99
C PRO A 27 5.37 9.63 7.13
N LYS A 28 4.84 10.71 7.75
CA LYS A 28 4.03 11.74 7.05
C LYS A 28 4.71 12.31 5.81
N VAL A 29 6.04 12.40 5.83
CA VAL A 29 6.84 12.90 4.71
C VAL A 29 6.64 12.06 3.44
N ILE A 30 6.45 10.75 3.58
CA ILE A 30 6.28 9.81 2.45
C ILE A 30 4.85 9.29 2.32
N ALA A 31 4.00 9.41 3.34
CA ALA A 31 2.61 8.98 3.33
C ALA A 31 1.80 9.44 2.09
N PRO A 32 1.85 10.70 1.62
CA PRO A 32 1.10 11.10 0.43
C PRO A 32 1.59 10.37 -0.83
N HIS A 33 2.90 10.19 -0.97
CA HIS A 33 3.46 9.45 -2.10
C HIS A 33 3.10 7.96 -2.02
N PHE A 34 3.21 7.37 -0.83
CA PHE A 34 2.84 5.98 -0.58
C PHE A 34 1.35 5.71 -0.87
N LYS A 35 0.44 6.61 -0.48
CA LYS A 35 -0.98 6.50 -0.81
C LYS A 35 -1.24 6.48 -2.31
N LEU A 36 -0.60 7.38 -3.05
CA LEU A 36 -0.70 7.44 -4.51
C LEU A 36 -0.18 6.15 -5.14
N LEU A 37 1.00 5.71 -4.70
CA LEU A 37 1.63 4.48 -5.18
C LEU A 37 0.76 3.26 -4.90
N ARG A 38 0.23 3.14 -3.67
CA ARG A 38 -0.67 2.06 -3.27
C ARG A 38 -1.91 2.03 -4.16
N LYS A 39 -2.54 3.19 -4.41
CA LYS A 39 -3.71 3.28 -5.31
C LYS A 39 -3.36 2.79 -6.72
N HIS A 40 -2.24 3.27 -7.27
CA HIS A 40 -1.79 2.86 -8.61
C HIS A 40 -1.52 1.35 -8.69
N CYS A 41 -0.84 0.79 -7.69
CA CYS A 41 -0.58 -0.65 -7.65
C CYS A 41 -1.88 -1.47 -7.57
N ILE A 42 -2.86 -1.01 -6.79
CA ILE A 42 -4.17 -1.67 -6.70
C ILE A 42 -4.87 -1.64 -8.06
N GLU A 43 -4.92 -0.48 -8.72
CA GLU A 43 -5.56 -0.33 -10.03
C GLU A 43 -4.94 -1.25 -11.08
N GLU A 44 -3.61 -1.30 -11.16
CA GLU A 44 -2.89 -2.17 -12.11
C GLU A 44 -3.08 -3.65 -11.80
N VAL A 45 -3.00 -4.05 -10.52
CA VAL A 45 -3.28 -5.43 -10.10
C VAL A 45 -4.71 -5.81 -10.49
N ILE A 46 -5.71 -5.00 -10.13
CA ILE A 46 -7.11 -5.28 -10.47
C ILE A 46 -7.26 -5.44 -11.98
N SER A 47 -6.71 -4.52 -12.78
CA SER A 47 -6.81 -4.56 -14.25
C SER A 47 -6.31 -5.89 -14.85
N ILE A 48 -5.17 -6.39 -14.36
CA ILE A 48 -4.61 -7.68 -14.80
C ILE A 48 -5.49 -8.83 -14.32
N LEU A 49 -5.88 -8.83 -13.05
CA LEU A 49 -6.65 -9.92 -12.46
C LEU A 49 -8.07 -10.00 -13.03
N GLU A 50 -8.69 -8.87 -13.39
CA GLU A 50 -10.01 -8.84 -14.03
C GLU A 50 -9.98 -9.40 -15.46
N ASN A 51 -8.79 -9.52 -16.07
CA ASN A 51 -8.64 -10.16 -17.38
C ASN A 51 -8.68 -11.68 -17.28
N GLU A 52 -8.12 -12.24 -16.20
CA GLU A 52 -7.91 -13.68 -16.02
C GLU A 52 -8.98 -14.34 -15.12
N PHE A 53 -9.49 -13.61 -14.13
CA PHE A 53 -10.42 -14.14 -13.12
C PHE A 53 -11.83 -13.60 -13.29
N PHE A 54 -12.81 -14.36 -12.81
CA PHE A 54 -14.23 -14.03 -12.96
C PHE A 54 -14.64 -12.77 -12.16
N GLU A 55 -14.09 -12.62 -10.96
CA GLU A 55 -14.38 -11.48 -10.09
C GLU A 55 -13.14 -11.09 -9.29
N VAL A 56 -12.88 -9.78 -9.16
CA VAL A 56 -11.78 -9.24 -8.36
C VAL A 56 -12.33 -8.18 -7.41
N LYS A 57 -11.96 -8.26 -6.13
CA LYS A 57 -12.43 -7.34 -5.09
C LYS A 57 -11.30 -6.91 -4.17
N VAL A 58 -11.30 -5.63 -3.80
CA VAL A 58 -10.52 -5.14 -2.66
C VAL A 58 -11.31 -5.40 -1.38
N THR A 59 -10.75 -6.14 -0.44
CA THR A 59 -11.42 -6.48 0.82
C THR A 59 -10.41 -6.66 1.94
N THR A 60 -10.88 -6.86 3.17
CA THR A 60 -10.05 -7.11 4.34
C THR A 60 -10.41 -8.48 4.90
N LEU A 61 -9.48 -9.44 4.84
CA LEU A 61 -9.73 -10.83 5.27
C LEU A 61 -9.68 -11.01 6.80
N LYS A 62 -8.92 -10.15 7.50
CA LYS A 62 -8.82 -10.11 8.97
C LYS A 62 -8.69 -8.66 9.40
N GLU A 63 -9.35 -8.24 10.49
CA GLU A 63 -9.26 -6.86 11.00
C GLU A 63 -7.83 -6.42 11.34
N GLU A 64 -6.94 -7.37 11.68
CA GLU A 64 -5.53 -7.09 11.95
C GLU A 64 -4.68 -6.98 10.67
N ASN A 65 -5.21 -7.46 9.54
CA ASN A 65 -4.55 -7.39 8.25
C ASN A 65 -5.06 -6.16 7.49
N GLY A 66 -4.18 -5.54 6.71
CA GLY A 66 -4.57 -4.47 5.81
C GLY A 66 -5.55 -4.94 4.73
N GLU A 67 -6.00 -4.00 3.91
CA GLU A 67 -6.74 -4.36 2.69
C GLU A 67 -5.88 -5.29 1.81
N VAL A 68 -6.56 -6.16 1.09
CA VAL A 68 -6.00 -7.10 0.13
C VAL A 68 -6.84 -7.11 -1.13
N VAL A 69 -6.24 -7.45 -2.27
CA VAL A 69 -6.99 -7.74 -3.50
C VAL A 69 -7.23 -9.24 -3.57
N VAL A 70 -8.48 -9.66 -3.71
CA VAL A 70 -8.87 -11.06 -3.82
C VAL A 70 -9.51 -11.29 -5.18
N ALA A 71 -8.99 -12.27 -5.91
CA ALA A 71 -9.57 -12.75 -7.15
C ALA A 71 -10.30 -14.07 -6.90
N TYR A 72 -11.42 -14.25 -7.60
CA TYR A 72 -12.32 -15.40 -7.45
C TYR A 72 -12.51 -16.11 -8.79
N HIS A 73 -12.65 -17.44 -8.73
CA HIS A 73 -13.12 -18.24 -9.85
C HIS A 73 -14.65 -18.13 -10.02
N GLU A 74 -15.17 -18.66 -11.11
CA GLU A 74 -16.62 -18.68 -11.41
C GLU A 74 -17.46 -19.34 -10.31
N ASP A 75 -16.90 -20.32 -9.58
CA ASP A 75 -17.56 -20.99 -8.46
C ASP A 75 -17.51 -20.18 -7.13
N GLN A 76 -17.01 -18.95 -7.18
CA GLN A 76 -16.77 -18.06 -6.04
C GLN A 76 -15.72 -18.57 -5.03
N SER A 77 -14.93 -19.58 -5.39
CA SER A 77 -13.72 -19.92 -4.63
C SER A 77 -12.64 -18.85 -4.81
N ILE A 78 -11.85 -18.64 -3.76
CA ILE A 78 -10.70 -17.73 -3.79
C ILE A 78 -9.63 -18.35 -4.68
N ALA A 79 -9.32 -17.68 -5.79
CA ALA A 79 -8.26 -18.06 -6.71
C ALA A 79 -6.90 -17.52 -6.24
N MET A 80 -6.89 -16.25 -5.84
CA MET A 80 -5.67 -15.54 -5.44
C MET A 80 -5.97 -14.43 -4.43
N VAL A 81 -4.99 -14.18 -3.57
CA VAL A 81 -4.98 -13.05 -2.64
C VAL A 81 -3.67 -12.31 -2.79
N VAL A 82 -3.74 -11.02 -3.06
CA VAL A 82 -2.60 -10.11 -3.14
C VAL A 82 -2.63 -9.18 -1.94
N GLU A 83 -1.62 -9.27 -1.09
CA GLU A 83 -1.48 -8.41 0.09
C GLU A 83 -1.11 -6.98 -0.33
N LEU A 84 -1.73 -5.96 0.27
CA LEU A 84 -1.42 -4.54 -0.02
C LEU A 84 -0.57 -3.90 1.08
N ASP A 85 0.31 -4.70 1.68
CA ASP A 85 1.28 -4.22 2.66
C ASP A 85 2.39 -3.40 2.00
N PRO A 86 3.09 -2.52 2.75
CA PRO A 86 4.11 -1.64 2.17
C PRO A 86 5.25 -2.37 1.43
N MET A 87 5.61 -3.57 1.87
CA MET A 87 6.65 -4.38 1.23
C MET A 87 6.14 -4.96 -0.09
N MET A 88 4.90 -5.45 -0.13
CA MET A 88 4.28 -5.92 -1.36
C MET A 88 4.03 -4.77 -2.35
N ILE A 89 3.52 -3.62 -1.90
CA ILE A 89 3.39 -2.41 -2.75
C ILE A 89 4.73 -2.02 -3.38
N SER A 90 5.83 -2.07 -2.61
CA SER A 90 7.18 -1.78 -3.14
C SER A 90 7.67 -2.81 -4.16
N LYS A 91 7.19 -4.07 -4.11
CA LYS A 91 7.46 -5.08 -5.13
C LYS A 91 6.61 -4.85 -6.37
N LEU A 92 5.31 -4.62 -6.18
CA LEU A 92 4.36 -4.32 -7.25
C LEU A 92 4.82 -3.11 -8.07
N GLU A 93 5.26 -2.02 -7.43
CA GLU A 93 5.84 -0.86 -8.12
C GLU A 93 6.98 -1.25 -9.08
N LYS A 94 7.89 -2.09 -8.60
CA LYS A 94 9.06 -2.52 -9.39
C LYS A 94 8.64 -3.37 -10.58
N GLU A 95 7.71 -4.30 -10.37
CA GLU A 95 7.22 -5.17 -11.44
C GLU A 95 6.36 -4.40 -12.46
N ILE A 96 5.59 -3.40 -12.02
CA ILE A 96 4.88 -2.45 -12.89
C ILE A 96 5.90 -1.67 -13.74
N SER A 97 6.91 -1.09 -13.08
CA SER A 97 7.96 -0.32 -13.77
C SER A 97 8.80 -1.18 -14.73
N ALA A 98 8.87 -2.48 -14.48
CA ALA A 98 9.56 -3.45 -15.33
C ALA A 98 8.65 -4.08 -16.40
N GLU A 99 7.37 -3.70 -16.47
CA GLU A 99 6.35 -4.27 -17.37
C GLU A 99 6.23 -5.79 -17.24
N ARG A 100 6.41 -6.30 -16.01
CA ARG A 100 6.40 -7.73 -15.66
C ARG A 100 5.38 -8.07 -14.58
N LEU A 101 4.48 -7.14 -14.26
CA LEU A 101 3.49 -7.35 -13.21
C LEU A 101 2.61 -8.58 -13.50
N GLU A 102 2.15 -8.75 -14.74
CA GLU A 102 1.34 -9.91 -15.15
C GLU A 102 2.08 -11.22 -14.87
N LYS A 103 3.34 -11.30 -15.31
CA LYS A 103 4.23 -12.43 -15.06
C LYS A 103 4.41 -12.71 -13.56
N PHE A 104 4.55 -11.66 -12.77
CA PHE A 104 4.73 -11.77 -11.33
C PHE A 104 3.47 -12.27 -10.60
N LEU A 105 2.28 -11.84 -11.05
CA LEU A 105 1.00 -12.22 -10.45
C LEU A 105 0.53 -13.61 -10.89
N LEU A 106 0.66 -13.93 -12.18
CA LEU A 106 0.12 -15.16 -12.77
C LEU A 106 1.15 -16.30 -12.84
N GLY A 107 2.44 -15.99 -12.68
CA GLY A 107 3.51 -16.98 -12.61
C GLY A 107 3.91 -17.61 -13.95
N GLU A 108 3.51 -17.01 -15.07
CA GLU A 108 3.94 -17.41 -16.44
C GLU A 108 5.39 -17.01 -16.78
#